data_AF-A0A832KDT1-F1
#
_entry.id   AF-A0A832KDT1-F1
#
_cell.length_a   1.000
_cell.length_b   1.000
_cell.length_c   1.000
_cell.angle_alpha   90.00
_cell.angle_beta   90.00
_cell.angle_gamma   90.00
#
_symmetry.space_group_name_H-M   'P 1'
#
loop_
_entity.id
_entity.type
_entity.pdbx_description
1 polymer ?
#
loop_
_entity_poly.entity_id
_entity_poly.type
_entity_poly.pdbx_seq_one_letter_code
_entity_poly.pdbx_strand_id
1 'polypeptide(L)'
;MKNSPGWDLLSMLGVSAEKIQKNLKEVSIFLNNDISNIISILDRFHPLELLKMACWEQRRIRYDRPNDTFAQITASRLVSYLQAIVAAKNTPFSQNAEIKEKDWKRLVTLFDDLSRKSIRYTDNYALSLYADNQISSEELLVAFQEYATDSIFPPVSEKELLEKQHNALKYQLQPFNTLIAEVFDAKLDGLLTAFVQLAKNAHEGIDRLREDSTVFKQASMLQLEMLKSHGEPEQDMQALMDRIIREQGWESWVADIVGRRDGYDLFAVGKITDLSVSDALLLAVDAGQDKEFLETDQKAWLTKTSLLNDRPFLRIFNTIFCFDGDTLLDRAYWIIRRAVCAKSEEFEIRWKAIEQEKQSLVPITFFSSMLGTMDYTKKVAHGDDYIDVVFEDAERKLAIQIPASHMGYEPFNPFEETQEVILQLEGEYDALKVLEDLPYNSVVIDITNKNNSYPLELKENKLVLSFVQLADLATTWDGMAQIKDLVGIPTFGKQDSLLEEESPVEEESPVEEESPVEEESPVEEESPVEEESPVEE
;
A
#
# COMPACT_ATOMS: atom_id res chain seq x y z
N MET A 1 12.94 4.64 6.02
CA MET A 1 13.12 4.13 7.41
C MET A 1 14.55 4.38 7.92
N LYS A 2 14.81 5.34 8.83
CA LYS A 2 16.16 5.52 9.40
C LYS A 2 16.08 5.59 10.93
N ASN A 3 16.56 4.53 11.60
CA ASN A 3 16.47 4.33 13.05
C ASN A 3 17.53 5.11 13.87
N SER A 4 18.18 6.12 13.29
CA SER A 4 19.01 7.05 14.06
C SER A 4 19.08 8.41 13.36
N PRO A 5 18.77 9.51 14.04
CA PRO A 5 19.05 10.85 13.53
C PRO A 5 20.58 10.96 13.37
N GLY A 6 21.06 10.96 12.11
CA GLY A 6 22.48 11.02 11.75
C GLY A 6 23.03 9.81 11.00
N TRP A 7 22.23 8.78 10.70
CA TRP A 7 22.65 7.68 9.83
C TRP A 7 22.32 8.03 8.37
N ASP A 8 23.34 8.33 7.58
CA ASP A 8 23.23 8.72 6.17
C ASP A 8 24.14 7.84 5.30
N LEU A 9 23.60 7.26 4.22
CA LEU A 9 24.35 6.36 3.34
C LEU A 9 25.54 7.08 2.70
N LEU A 10 25.35 8.34 2.30
CA LEU A 10 26.39 9.15 1.69
C LEU A 10 27.52 9.49 2.69
N SER A 11 27.22 9.55 3.99
CA SER A 11 28.25 9.70 5.03
C SER A 11 29.19 8.50 5.15
N MET A 12 28.83 7.35 4.56
CA MET A 12 29.66 6.14 4.50
C MET A 12 30.52 6.05 3.24
N LEU A 13 30.46 7.03 2.34
CA LEU A 13 31.37 7.10 1.20
C LEU A 13 32.82 7.17 1.68
N GLY A 14 33.70 6.36 1.07
CA GLY A 14 35.12 6.24 1.45
C GLY A 14 35.45 5.08 2.40
N VAL A 15 34.46 4.29 2.85
CA VAL A 15 34.74 2.99 3.49
C VAL A 15 35.42 2.07 2.47
N SER A 16 36.53 1.42 2.86
CA SER A 16 37.27 0.56 1.94
C SER A 16 36.45 -0.67 1.52
N ALA A 17 36.63 -1.14 0.28
CA ALA A 17 35.98 -2.35 -0.23
C ALA A 17 36.21 -3.57 0.68
N GLU A 18 37.42 -3.72 1.25
CA GLU A 18 37.73 -4.76 2.23
C GLU A 18 36.86 -4.68 3.49
N LYS A 19 36.58 -3.46 3.97
CA LYS A 19 35.74 -3.23 5.15
C LYS A 19 34.26 -3.49 4.83
N ILE A 20 33.79 -3.11 3.64
CA ILE A 20 32.43 -3.42 3.16
C ILE A 20 32.23 -4.94 3.09
N GLN A 21 33.16 -5.66 2.44
CA GLN A 21 33.12 -7.12 2.33
C GLN A 21 33.14 -7.81 3.70
N LYS A 22 33.96 -7.30 4.63
CA LYS A 22 33.98 -7.78 6.02
C LYS A 22 32.63 -7.57 6.72
N ASN A 23 32.03 -6.39 6.58
CA ASN A 23 30.72 -6.08 7.17
C ASN A 23 29.64 -7.00 6.61
N LEU A 24 29.57 -7.20 5.28
CA LEU A 24 28.62 -8.11 4.65
C LEU A 24 28.75 -9.52 5.22
N LYS A 25 29.97 -10.05 5.32
CA LYS A 25 30.21 -11.38 5.88
C LYS A 25 29.80 -11.48 7.35
N GLU A 26 30.12 -10.50 8.17
CA GLU A 26 29.74 -10.47 9.59
C GLU A 26 28.21 -10.43 9.75
N VAL A 27 27.54 -9.54 9.02
CA VAL A 27 26.07 -9.42 9.04
C VAL A 27 25.41 -10.71 8.58
N SER A 28 25.92 -11.35 7.52
CA SER A 28 25.41 -12.64 7.01
C SER A 28 25.39 -13.74 8.07
N ILE A 29 26.43 -13.83 8.90
CA ILE A 29 26.51 -14.81 9.99
C ILE A 29 25.42 -14.53 11.04
N PHE A 30 25.22 -13.27 11.40
CA PHE A 30 24.18 -12.88 12.36
C PHE A 30 22.77 -13.14 11.82
N LEU A 31 22.50 -12.82 10.55
CA LEU A 31 21.23 -13.11 9.88
C LEU A 31 20.93 -14.61 9.95
N ASN A 32 21.88 -15.46 9.54
CA ASN A 32 21.71 -16.91 9.55
C ASN A 32 21.44 -17.47 10.95
N ASN A 33 22.08 -16.91 11.99
CA ASN A 33 21.83 -17.31 13.37
C ASN A 33 20.42 -16.91 13.84
N ASP A 34 19.97 -15.68 13.58
CA ASP A 34 18.63 -15.24 13.97
C ASP A 34 17.54 -16.07 13.26
N ILE A 35 17.69 -16.28 11.95
CA ILE A 35 16.78 -17.11 11.13
C ILE A 35 16.69 -18.53 11.69
N SER A 36 17.83 -19.15 12.00
CA SER A 36 17.85 -20.51 12.58
C SER A 36 17.11 -20.59 13.91
N ASN A 37 17.23 -19.56 14.75
CA ASN A 37 16.51 -19.48 16.01
C ASN A 37 15.00 -19.24 15.81
N ILE A 38 14.61 -18.41 14.82
CA ILE A 38 13.20 -18.22 14.47
C ILE A 38 12.57 -19.53 13.98
N ILE A 39 13.23 -20.23 13.06
CA ILE A 39 12.76 -21.53 12.55
C ILE A 39 12.63 -22.55 13.70
N SER A 40 13.60 -22.59 14.62
CA SER A 40 13.53 -23.45 15.81
C SER A 40 12.33 -23.13 16.73
N ILE A 41 11.90 -21.87 16.80
CA ILE A 41 10.66 -21.49 17.50
C ILE A 41 9.45 -21.99 16.71
N LEU A 42 9.40 -21.72 15.41
CA LEU A 42 8.31 -22.13 14.51
C LEU A 42 8.07 -23.65 14.53
N ASP A 43 9.14 -24.45 14.60
CA ASP A 43 9.06 -25.91 14.63
C ASP A 43 8.34 -26.47 15.87
N ARG A 44 8.27 -25.69 16.95
CA ARG A 44 7.71 -26.13 18.23
C ARG A 44 6.19 -25.95 18.31
N PHE A 45 5.59 -25.10 17.48
CA PHE A 45 4.19 -24.69 17.60
C PHE A 45 3.41 -24.88 16.30
N HIS A 46 2.09 -24.84 16.42
CA HIS A 46 1.19 -24.87 15.29
C HIS A 46 1.37 -23.61 14.43
N PRO A 47 1.62 -23.73 13.12
CA PRO A 47 1.99 -22.60 12.26
C PRO A 47 0.88 -21.55 12.17
N LEU A 48 -0.38 -21.98 12.13
CA LEU A 48 -1.51 -21.06 12.06
C LEU A 48 -1.69 -20.25 13.35
N GLU A 49 -1.31 -20.79 14.51
CA GLU A 49 -1.34 -20.02 15.77
C GLU A 49 -0.27 -18.93 15.80
N LEU A 50 0.91 -19.21 15.25
CA LEU A 50 1.99 -18.22 15.15
C LEU A 50 1.64 -17.10 14.16
N LEU A 51 1.05 -17.45 13.01
CA LEU A 51 0.55 -16.47 12.03
C LEU A 51 -0.57 -15.61 12.62
N LYS A 52 -1.54 -16.24 13.28
CA LYS A 52 -2.60 -15.57 14.03
C LYS A 52 -2.00 -14.60 15.06
N MET A 53 -1.07 -15.04 15.92
CA MET A 53 -0.40 -14.16 16.88
C MET A 53 0.33 -12.98 16.21
N ALA A 54 0.94 -13.18 15.03
CA ALA A 54 1.59 -12.11 14.28
C ALA A 54 0.60 -11.05 13.80
N CYS A 55 -0.57 -11.44 13.28
CA CYS A 55 -1.62 -10.49 12.90
C CYS A 55 -2.17 -9.71 14.11
N TRP A 56 -2.30 -10.34 15.27
CA TRP A 56 -2.69 -9.65 16.51
C TRP A 56 -1.61 -8.67 16.98
N GLU A 57 -0.33 -9.04 16.87
CA GLU A 57 0.79 -8.16 17.19
C GLU A 57 0.85 -6.97 16.24
N GLN A 58 0.64 -7.18 14.94
CA GLN A 58 0.53 -6.11 13.95
C GLN A 58 -0.56 -5.11 14.32
N ARG A 59 -1.77 -5.59 14.64
CA ARG A 59 -2.85 -4.74 15.14
C ARG A 59 -2.43 -4.01 16.43
N ARG A 60 -1.84 -4.71 17.39
CA ARG A 60 -1.40 -4.12 18.67
C ARG A 60 -0.44 -2.96 18.43
N ILE A 61 0.57 -3.14 17.57
CA ILE A 61 1.55 -2.09 17.24
C ILE A 61 0.89 -0.90 16.53
N ARG A 62 -0.07 -1.13 15.63
CA ARG A 62 -0.84 -0.06 14.97
C ARG A 62 -1.54 0.87 15.98
N TYR A 63 -2.09 0.32 17.06
CA TYR A 63 -2.76 1.10 18.12
C TYR A 63 -1.80 1.65 19.18
N ASP A 64 -0.84 0.85 19.64
CA ASP A 64 0.06 1.22 20.73
C ASP A 64 1.15 2.20 20.25
N ARG A 65 1.50 2.16 18.96
CA ARG A 65 2.60 2.94 18.37
C ARG A 65 2.25 3.49 16.96
N PRO A 66 1.19 4.31 16.82
CA PRO A 66 0.72 4.81 15.53
C PRO A 66 1.72 5.74 14.81
N ASN A 67 2.68 6.32 15.54
CA ASN A 67 3.71 7.20 14.98
C ASN A 67 5.07 6.50 14.76
N ASP A 68 5.18 5.21 15.11
CA ASP A 68 6.41 4.41 14.90
C ASP A 68 6.29 3.61 13.60
N THR A 69 6.59 4.26 12.48
CA THR A 69 6.51 3.67 11.14
C THR A 69 7.38 2.41 11.01
N PHE A 70 8.56 2.40 11.66
CA PHE A 70 9.45 1.25 11.60
C PHE A 70 8.85 0.04 12.32
N ALA A 71 8.28 0.24 13.52
CA ALA A 71 7.62 -0.84 14.24
C ALA A 71 6.39 -1.38 13.47
N GLN A 72 5.61 -0.50 12.84
CA GLN A 72 4.44 -0.91 12.06
C GLN A 72 4.82 -1.77 10.86
N ILE A 73 5.80 -1.32 10.06
CA ILE A 73 6.26 -2.10 8.90
C ILE A 73 6.93 -3.40 9.35
N THR A 74 7.72 -3.38 10.42
CA THR A 74 8.32 -4.62 10.98
C THR A 74 7.24 -5.61 11.42
N ALA A 75 6.16 -5.14 12.06
CA ALA A 75 5.08 -6.02 12.49
C ALA A 75 4.27 -6.59 11.30
N SER A 76 4.03 -5.79 10.24
CA SER A 76 3.44 -6.27 8.99
C SER A 76 4.35 -7.30 8.29
N ARG A 77 5.66 -7.00 8.19
CA ARG A 77 6.64 -7.89 7.57
C ARG A 77 6.81 -9.20 8.32
N LEU A 78 6.63 -9.22 9.64
CA LEU A 78 6.63 -10.46 10.42
C LEU A 78 5.56 -11.44 9.92
N VAL A 79 4.34 -10.95 9.63
CA VAL A 79 3.24 -11.80 9.15
C VAL A 79 3.62 -12.50 7.84
N SER A 80 4.03 -11.73 6.82
CA SER A 80 4.42 -12.28 5.51
C SER A 80 5.67 -13.16 5.60
N TYR A 81 6.62 -12.83 6.48
CA TYR A 81 7.81 -13.64 6.71
C TYR A 81 7.51 -15.02 7.31
N LEU A 82 6.66 -15.08 8.35
CA LEU A 82 6.25 -16.37 8.90
C LEU A 82 5.44 -17.17 7.86
N GLN A 83 4.62 -16.50 7.05
CA GLN A 83 3.83 -17.13 5.98
C GLN A 83 4.75 -17.80 4.94
N ALA A 84 5.83 -17.10 4.53
CA ALA A 84 6.84 -17.63 3.62
C ALA A 84 7.57 -18.86 4.18
N ILE A 85 7.94 -18.86 5.46
CA ILE A 85 8.55 -20.04 6.08
C ILE A 85 7.57 -21.23 6.07
N VAL A 86 6.29 -21.00 6.32
CA VAL A 86 5.27 -22.06 6.29
C VAL A 86 5.07 -22.58 4.86
N ALA A 87 5.03 -21.70 3.85
CA ALA A 87 4.97 -22.09 2.44
C ALA A 87 6.19 -22.90 1.98
N ALA A 88 7.36 -22.65 2.58
CA ALA A 88 8.59 -23.34 2.24
C ALA A 88 8.79 -24.68 2.96
N LYS A 89 8.19 -24.84 4.14
CA LYS A 89 8.47 -25.97 5.02
C LYS A 89 7.75 -27.25 4.57
N ASN A 90 8.55 -28.29 4.30
CA ASN A 90 8.10 -29.60 3.84
C ASN A 90 8.10 -30.68 4.97
N THR A 91 8.04 -30.28 6.23
CA THR A 91 8.01 -31.21 7.38
C THR A 91 6.68 -31.14 8.12
N PRO A 92 6.28 -32.20 8.86
CA PRO A 92 5.04 -32.20 9.61
C PRO A 92 5.00 -31.03 10.59
N PHE A 93 3.91 -30.27 10.55
CA PHE A 93 3.71 -29.17 11.48
C PHE A 93 3.38 -29.68 12.88
N SER A 94 3.92 -29.02 13.90
CA SER A 94 3.59 -29.29 15.29
C SER A 94 2.09 -29.04 15.53
N GLN A 95 1.48 -29.87 16.37
CA GLN A 95 0.09 -29.71 16.79
C GLN A 95 -0.04 -28.87 18.08
N ASN A 96 1.08 -28.37 18.60
CA ASN A 96 1.09 -27.57 19.82
C ASN A 96 0.56 -26.15 19.57
N ALA A 97 -0.68 -25.90 19.92
CA ALA A 97 -1.31 -24.58 19.82
C ALA A 97 -0.97 -23.64 20.99
N GLU A 98 -0.41 -24.16 22.09
CA GLU A 98 -0.14 -23.36 23.30
C GLU A 98 1.21 -22.64 23.21
N ILE A 99 1.19 -21.42 22.66
CA ILE A 99 2.39 -20.58 22.54
C ILE A 99 2.66 -19.87 23.87
N LYS A 100 3.82 -20.14 24.46
CA LYS A 100 4.26 -19.48 25.70
C LYS A 100 4.67 -18.04 25.41
N GLU A 101 4.27 -17.11 26.28
CA GLU A 101 4.61 -15.68 26.16
C GLU A 101 6.13 -15.43 26.02
N LYS A 102 6.96 -16.19 26.75
CA LYS A 102 8.43 -16.18 26.63
C LYS A 102 8.90 -16.46 25.19
N ASP A 103 8.32 -17.49 24.56
CA ASP A 103 8.74 -17.93 23.23
C ASP A 103 8.26 -16.93 22.17
N TRP A 104 7.04 -16.40 22.32
CA TRP A 104 6.52 -15.32 21.47
C TRP A 104 7.38 -14.06 21.54
N LYS A 105 7.66 -13.56 22.75
CA LYS A 105 8.54 -12.40 22.96
C LYS A 105 9.91 -12.62 22.32
N ARG A 106 10.48 -13.82 22.46
CA ARG A 106 11.76 -14.16 21.85
C ARG A 106 11.69 -14.12 20.32
N LEU A 107 10.62 -14.64 19.72
CA LEU A 107 10.40 -14.60 18.26
C LEU A 107 10.35 -13.17 17.74
N VAL A 108 9.52 -12.32 18.37
CA VAL A 108 9.38 -10.91 17.97
C VAL A 108 10.71 -10.16 18.12
N THR A 109 11.46 -10.37 19.21
CA THR A 109 12.79 -9.76 19.39
C THR A 109 13.79 -10.23 18.33
N LEU A 110 13.83 -11.52 18.03
CA LEU A 110 14.70 -12.05 16.98
C LEU A 110 14.36 -11.46 15.60
N PHE A 111 13.08 -11.22 15.33
CA PHE A 111 12.65 -10.63 14.07
C PHE A 111 12.97 -9.13 13.98
N ASP A 112 12.85 -8.36 15.07
CA ASP A 112 13.30 -6.96 15.12
C ASP A 112 14.83 -6.88 14.88
N ASP A 113 15.60 -7.77 15.51
CA ASP A 113 17.05 -7.88 15.28
C ASP A 113 17.38 -8.24 13.83
N LEU A 114 16.68 -9.24 13.26
CA LEU A 114 16.79 -9.64 11.86
C LEU A 114 16.51 -8.45 10.93
N SER A 115 15.50 -7.65 11.25
CA SER A 115 15.07 -6.52 10.44
C SER A 115 16.12 -5.42 10.40
N ARG A 116 16.66 -5.03 11.56
CA ARG A 116 17.74 -4.03 11.65
C ARG A 116 19.02 -4.51 10.96
N LYS A 117 19.34 -5.80 11.05
CA LYS A 117 20.50 -6.39 10.36
C LYS A 117 20.30 -6.44 8.84
N SER A 118 19.08 -6.66 8.37
CA SER A 118 18.75 -6.69 6.94
C SER A 118 18.87 -5.29 6.30
N ILE A 119 18.51 -4.22 7.02
CA ILE A 119 18.78 -2.84 6.58
C ILE A 119 20.30 -2.63 6.43
N ARG A 120 21.08 -2.96 7.47
CA ARG A 120 22.55 -2.83 7.41
C ARG A 120 23.18 -3.65 6.28
N TYR A 121 22.62 -4.83 6.01
CA TYR A 121 23.05 -5.65 4.87
C TYR A 121 22.79 -4.91 3.56
N THR A 122 21.57 -4.39 3.37
CA THR A 122 21.16 -3.60 2.20
C THR A 122 22.07 -2.41 1.95
N ASP A 123 22.40 -1.68 3.01
CA ASP A 123 23.30 -0.51 2.93
C ASP A 123 24.71 -0.90 2.46
N ASN A 124 25.29 -1.95 3.07
CA ASN A 124 26.62 -2.42 2.67
C ASN A 124 26.60 -3.07 1.28
N TYR A 125 25.46 -3.64 0.87
CA TYR A 125 25.29 -4.21 -0.46
C TYR A 125 25.28 -3.10 -1.52
N ALA A 126 24.47 -2.05 -1.33
CA ALA A 126 24.47 -0.88 -2.20
C ALA A 126 25.85 -0.21 -2.29
N LEU A 127 26.54 -0.01 -1.15
CA LEU A 127 27.91 0.52 -1.12
C LEU A 127 28.91 -0.38 -1.86
N SER A 128 28.72 -1.71 -1.84
CA SER A 128 29.57 -2.64 -2.58
C SER A 128 29.40 -2.48 -4.09
N LEU A 129 28.16 -2.31 -4.57
CA LEU A 129 27.88 -2.08 -5.99
C LEU A 129 28.48 -0.76 -6.48
N TYR A 130 28.41 0.29 -5.65
CA TYR A 130 29.06 1.57 -5.93
C TYR A 130 30.59 1.46 -5.95
N ALA A 131 31.19 0.78 -4.95
CA ALA A 131 32.63 0.56 -4.92
C ALA A 131 33.16 -0.24 -6.12
N ASP A 132 32.35 -1.14 -6.66
CA ASP A 132 32.65 -1.93 -7.86
C ASP A 132 32.32 -1.20 -9.17
N ASN A 133 31.89 0.07 -9.12
CA ASN A 133 31.47 0.89 -10.27
C ASN A 133 30.29 0.31 -11.07
N GLN A 134 29.43 -0.48 -10.44
CA GLN A 134 28.17 -0.93 -11.05
C GLN A 134 27.09 0.14 -10.96
N ILE A 135 27.12 0.97 -9.91
CA ILE A 135 26.29 2.16 -9.76
C ILE A 135 27.12 3.38 -10.15
N SER A 136 26.61 4.19 -11.07
CA SER A 136 27.35 5.24 -11.77
C SER A 136 27.36 6.60 -11.06
N SER A 137 26.43 6.87 -10.14
CA SER A 137 26.33 8.14 -9.41
C SER A 137 25.84 8.00 -7.97
N GLU A 138 26.01 9.06 -7.16
CA GLU A 138 25.53 9.11 -5.77
C GLU A 138 23.99 9.13 -5.68
N GLU A 139 23.31 9.77 -6.64
CA GLU A 139 21.85 9.80 -6.73
C GLU A 139 21.30 8.39 -6.98
N LEU A 140 21.91 7.67 -7.92
CA LEU A 140 21.52 6.29 -8.25
C LEU A 140 21.81 5.34 -7.07
N LEU A 141 22.88 5.58 -6.31
CA LEU A 141 23.18 4.83 -5.09
C LEU A 141 22.06 4.98 -4.04
N VAL A 142 21.59 6.22 -3.82
CA VAL A 142 20.49 6.47 -2.88
C VAL A 142 19.20 5.83 -3.38
N ALA A 143 18.84 6.01 -4.66
CA ALA A 143 17.64 5.41 -5.23
C ALA A 143 17.65 3.88 -5.18
N PHE A 144 18.79 3.25 -5.48
CA PHE A 144 18.93 1.80 -5.37
C PHE A 144 18.77 1.33 -3.92
N GLN A 145 19.38 2.03 -2.95
CA GLN A 145 19.27 1.68 -1.54
C GLN A 145 17.84 1.85 -1.01
N GLU A 146 17.13 2.89 -1.42
CA GLU A 146 15.72 3.11 -1.09
C GLU A 146 14.84 2.00 -1.70
N TYR A 147 14.99 1.74 -2.99
CA TYR A 147 14.29 0.65 -3.67
C TYR A 147 14.53 -0.72 -3.01
N ALA A 148 15.79 -1.01 -2.65
CA ALA A 148 16.15 -2.25 -1.99
C ALA A 148 15.62 -2.35 -0.56
N THR A 149 15.55 -1.23 0.16
CA THR A 149 14.95 -1.18 1.49
C THR A 149 13.44 -1.40 1.41
N ASP A 150 12.76 -0.76 0.47
CA ASP A 150 11.31 -0.89 0.30
C ASP A 150 10.92 -2.30 -0.20
N SER A 151 11.80 -2.95 -0.98
CA SER A 151 11.62 -4.34 -1.39
C SER A 151 11.60 -5.32 -0.20
N ILE A 152 12.41 -5.09 0.83
CA ILE A 152 12.43 -5.93 2.04
C ILE A 152 11.42 -5.49 3.11
N PHE A 153 11.08 -4.20 3.12
CA PHE A 153 10.15 -3.57 4.05
C PHE A 153 9.14 -2.67 3.31
N PRO A 154 8.15 -3.27 2.63
CA PRO A 154 7.12 -2.51 1.96
C PRO A 154 6.38 -1.58 2.93
N PRO A 155 5.99 -0.36 2.50
CA PRO A 155 5.20 0.54 3.33
C PRO A 155 3.88 -0.13 3.74
N VAL A 156 3.40 0.18 4.94
CA VAL A 156 2.07 -0.30 5.38
C VAL A 156 1.01 0.52 4.65
N SER A 157 0.11 -0.15 3.94
CA SER A 157 -1.03 0.52 3.32
C SER A 157 -1.94 1.12 4.37
N GLU A 158 -2.42 2.34 4.11
CA GLU A 158 -3.41 3.00 4.96
C GLU A 158 -4.82 2.56 4.59
N LYS A 159 -5.72 2.49 5.58
CA LYS A 159 -7.11 2.04 5.37
C LYS A 159 -7.86 2.98 4.43
N GLU A 160 -7.58 4.27 4.55
CA GLU A 160 -8.19 5.36 3.80
C GLU A 160 -7.83 5.32 2.30
N LEU A 161 -6.72 4.65 1.94
CA LEU A 161 -6.25 4.53 0.56
C LEU A 161 -6.86 3.33 -0.18
N LEU A 162 -7.46 2.37 0.51
CA LEU A 162 -7.92 1.11 -0.10
C LEU A 162 -8.90 1.31 -1.26
N GLU A 163 -9.83 2.26 -1.14
CA GLU A 163 -10.80 2.55 -2.19
C GLU A 163 -10.17 3.26 -3.38
N LYS A 164 -9.20 4.15 -3.11
CA LYS A 164 -8.43 4.84 -4.15
C LYS A 164 -7.55 3.87 -4.93
N GLN A 165 -6.84 2.98 -4.23
CA GLN A 165 -6.04 1.91 -4.83
C GLN A 165 -6.91 0.98 -5.67
N HIS A 166 -8.07 0.54 -5.16
CA HIS A 166 -9.01 -0.28 -5.92
C HIS A 166 -9.44 0.39 -7.23
N ASN A 167 -9.78 1.68 -7.20
CA ASN A 167 -10.18 2.42 -8.40
C ASN A 167 -9.02 2.58 -9.39
N ALA A 168 -7.82 2.90 -8.90
CA ALA A 168 -6.62 3.00 -9.71
C ALA A 168 -6.30 1.67 -10.42
N LEU A 169 -6.32 0.56 -9.68
CA LEU A 169 -6.13 -0.79 -10.22
C LEU A 169 -7.15 -1.12 -11.31
N LYS A 170 -8.42 -0.71 -11.12
CA LYS A 170 -9.45 -0.90 -12.14
C LYS A 170 -9.08 -0.22 -13.45
N TYR A 171 -8.58 1.02 -13.42
CA TYR A 171 -8.11 1.72 -14.62
C TYR A 171 -6.87 1.08 -15.24
N GLN A 172 -5.89 0.68 -14.43
CA GLN A 172 -4.66 0.03 -14.91
C GLN A 172 -4.93 -1.30 -15.59
N LEU A 173 -5.85 -2.11 -15.04
CA LEU A 173 -6.14 -3.46 -15.51
C LEU A 173 -7.28 -3.54 -16.53
N GLN A 174 -8.08 -2.49 -16.70
CA GLN A 174 -9.18 -2.45 -17.67
C GLN A 174 -8.77 -2.87 -19.10
N PRO A 175 -7.61 -2.45 -19.65
CA PRO A 175 -7.17 -2.89 -20.98
C PRO A 175 -6.97 -4.40 -21.10
N PHE A 176 -6.76 -5.10 -19.99
CA PHE A 176 -6.46 -6.53 -19.93
C PHE A 176 -7.69 -7.40 -19.60
N ASN A 177 -8.89 -6.80 -19.51
CA ASN A 177 -10.13 -7.47 -19.13
C ASN A 177 -10.38 -8.79 -19.87
N THR A 178 -10.15 -8.81 -21.19
CA THR A 178 -10.35 -10.02 -22.00
C THR A 178 -9.40 -11.14 -21.59
N LEU A 179 -8.11 -10.84 -21.41
CA LEU A 179 -7.11 -11.84 -20.99
C LEU A 179 -7.41 -12.36 -19.59
N ILE A 180 -7.78 -11.48 -18.67
CA ILE A 180 -8.12 -11.85 -17.29
C ILE A 180 -9.35 -12.76 -17.27
N ALA A 181 -10.40 -12.44 -18.04
CA ALA A 181 -11.61 -13.25 -18.13
C ALA A 181 -11.40 -14.62 -18.82
N GLU A 182 -10.33 -14.79 -19.59
CA GLU A 182 -9.94 -16.10 -20.14
C GLU A 182 -9.26 -17.00 -19.08
N VAL A 183 -8.77 -16.43 -17.97
CA VAL A 183 -8.01 -17.15 -16.92
C VAL A 183 -8.85 -17.33 -15.65
N PHE A 184 -9.58 -16.31 -15.24
CA PHE A 184 -10.31 -16.24 -13.98
C PHE A 184 -11.82 -16.19 -14.20
N ASP A 185 -12.56 -17.06 -13.51
CA ASP A 185 -14.02 -17.11 -13.57
C ASP A 185 -14.64 -15.85 -12.95
N ALA A 186 -14.02 -15.33 -11.89
CA ALA A 186 -14.41 -14.09 -11.22
C ALA A 186 -14.25 -12.84 -12.12
N LYS A 187 -13.45 -12.91 -13.19
CA LYS A 187 -13.06 -11.76 -14.04
C LYS A 187 -12.39 -10.64 -13.23
N LEU A 188 -12.07 -9.51 -13.87
CA LEU A 188 -11.38 -8.41 -13.19
C LEU A 188 -12.17 -7.84 -12.00
N ASP A 189 -13.45 -7.51 -12.19
CA ASP A 189 -14.26 -6.90 -11.11
C ASP A 189 -14.41 -7.83 -9.90
N GLY A 190 -14.58 -9.14 -10.12
CA GLY A 190 -14.68 -10.11 -9.03
C GLY A 190 -13.35 -10.29 -8.28
N LEU A 191 -12.22 -10.33 -8.99
CA LEU A 191 -10.89 -10.37 -8.37
C LEU A 191 -10.61 -9.13 -7.53
N LEU A 192 -10.83 -7.93 -8.08
CA LEU A 192 -10.58 -6.67 -7.36
C LEU A 192 -11.52 -6.52 -6.16
N THR A 193 -12.78 -6.93 -6.28
CA THR A 193 -13.74 -6.97 -5.17
C THR A 193 -13.24 -7.87 -4.05
N ALA A 194 -12.76 -9.07 -4.38
CA ALA A 194 -12.21 -9.99 -3.38
C ALA A 194 -10.95 -9.42 -2.71
N PHE A 195 -10.04 -8.81 -3.47
CA PHE A 195 -8.81 -8.24 -2.93
C PHE A 195 -9.10 -7.07 -1.98
N VAL A 196 -10.04 -6.17 -2.32
CA VAL A 196 -10.41 -5.07 -1.42
C VAL A 196 -11.16 -5.58 -0.18
N GLN A 197 -11.97 -6.64 -0.28
CA GLN A 197 -12.60 -7.29 0.88
C GLN A 197 -11.56 -7.87 1.85
N LEU A 198 -10.56 -8.59 1.31
CA LEU A 198 -9.45 -9.13 2.10
C LEU A 198 -8.63 -8.02 2.74
N ALA A 199 -8.30 -6.97 2.00
CA ALA A 199 -7.55 -5.83 2.52
C ALA A 199 -8.33 -5.09 3.63
N LYS A 200 -9.62 -4.83 3.44
CA LYS A 200 -10.49 -4.25 4.47
C LYS A 200 -10.52 -5.14 5.72
N ASN A 201 -10.72 -6.45 5.55
CA ASN A 201 -10.72 -7.40 6.65
C ASN A 201 -9.36 -7.48 7.39
N ALA A 202 -8.23 -7.35 6.70
CA ALA A 202 -6.91 -7.27 7.35
C ALA A 202 -6.76 -6.01 8.22
N HIS A 203 -7.42 -4.90 7.86
CA HIS A 203 -7.39 -3.66 8.64
C HIS A 203 -8.32 -3.69 9.84
N GLU A 204 -9.53 -4.25 9.71
CA GLU A 204 -10.60 -4.07 10.70
C GLU A 204 -11.24 -5.37 11.20
N GLY A 205 -10.87 -6.53 10.67
CA GLY A 205 -11.52 -7.81 10.97
C GLY A 205 -11.38 -8.21 12.45
N ILE A 206 -10.21 -7.97 13.05
CA ILE A 206 -10.00 -8.20 14.48
C ILE A 206 -10.80 -7.20 15.32
N ASP A 207 -10.95 -5.94 14.88
CA ASP A 207 -11.76 -4.94 15.57
C ASP A 207 -13.24 -5.29 15.53
N ARG A 208 -13.76 -5.65 14.36
CA ARG A 208 -15.12 -6.16 14.20
C ARG A 208 -15.38 -7.37 15.07
N LEU A 209 -14.44 -8.33 15.15
CA LEU A 209 -14.59 -9.48 16.05
C LEU A 209 -14.76 -9.04 17.52
N ARG A 210 -14.01 -8.02 17.97
CA ARG A 210 -14.14 -7.49 19.34
C ARG A 210 -15.48 -6.81 19.56
N GLU A 211 -15.94 -6.04 18.59
CA GLU A 211 -17.26 -5.38 18.60
C GLU A 211 -18.37 -6.42 18.65
N ASP A 212 -18.36 -7.40 17.74
CA ASP A 212 -19.34 -8.49 17.67
C ASP A 212 -19.36 -9.31 18.97
N SER A 213 -18.19 -9.61 19.54
CA SER A 213 -18.09 -10.31 20.83
C SER A 213 -18.70 -9.48 21.98
N THR A 214 -18.56 -8.15 21.93
CA THR A 214 -19.12 -7.24 22.93
C THR A 214 -20.64 -7.16 22.78
N VAL A 215 -21.14 -7.02 21.56
CA VAL A 215 -22.58 -7.02 21.24
C VAL A 215 -23.21 -8.35 21.65
N PHE A 216 -22.57 -9.49 21.35
CA PHE A 216 -23.03 -10.81 21.78
C PHE A 216 -23.12 -10.92 23.30
N LYS A 217 -22.08 -10.45 24.02
CA LYS A 217 -22.08 -10.44 25.49
C LYS A 217 -23.22 -9.58 26.05
N GLN A 218 -23.47 -8.39 25.49
CA GLN A 218 -24.55 -7.51 25.92
C GLN A 218 -25.93 -8.12 25.66
N ALA A 219 -26.15 -8.67 24.47
CA ALA A 219 -27.40 -9.35 24.12
C ALA A 219 -27.65 -10.56 25.04
N SER A 220 -26.61 -11.34 25.34
CA SER A 220 -26.66 -12.47 26.26
C SER A 220 -27.01 -12.04 27.69
N MET A 221 -26.40 -10.96 28.19
CA MET A 221 -26.70 -10.41 29.52
C MET A 221 -28.16 -9.97 29.64
N LEU A 222 -28.70 -9.31 28.61
CA LEU A 222 -30.09 -8.87 28.59
C LEU A 222 -31.07 -10.06 28.64
N GLN A 223 -30.79 -11.14 27.89
CA GLN A 223 -31.62 -12.35 27.93
C GLN A 223 -31.54 -13.05 29.30
N LEU A 224 -30.35 -13.09 29.91
CA LEU A 224 -30.18 -13.63 31.27
C LEU A 224 -30.96 -12.80 32.30
N GLU A 225 -30.95 -11.46 32.21
CA GLU A 225 -31.74 -10.59 33.08
C GLU A 225 -33.24 -10.79 32.89
N MET A 226 -33.70 -10.97 31.64
CA MET A 226 -35.09 -11.33 31.36
C MET A 226 -35.48 -12.65 32.03
N LEU A 227 -34.68 -13.72 31.90
CA LEU A 227 -34.97 -15.00 32.55
C LEU A 227 -34.98 -14.90 34.08
N LYS A 228 -34.05 -14.12 34.67
CA LYS A 228 -34.05 -13.84 36.11
C LYS A 228 -35.31 -13.12 36.57
N SER A 229 -35.81 -12.15 35.81
CA SER A 229 -37.07 -11.45 36.14
C SER A 229 -38.31 -12.35 36.06
N HIS A 230 -38.26 -13.44 35.29
CA HIS A 230 -39.32 -14.45 35.20
C HIS A 230 -39.20 -15.57 36.27
N GLY A 231 -38.22 -15.48 37.17
CA GLY A 231 -38.10 -16.39 38.32
C GLY A 231 -37.49 -17.75 38.00
N GLU A 232 -36.77 -17.89 36.87
CA GLU A 232 -36.06 -19.14 36.56
C GLU A 232 -34.84 -19.32 37.50
N PRO A 233 -34.62 -20.54 38.04
CA PRO A 233 -33.52 -20.82 38.95
C PRO A 233 -32.17 -20.79 38.23
N GLU A 234 -31.17 -20.22 38.91
CA GLU A 234 -29.81 -19.99 38.41
C GLU A 234 -28.95 -21.27 38.49
N GLN A 235 -29.36 -22.35 37.83
CA GLN A 235 -28.58 -23.60 37.79
C GLN A 235 -28.15 -23.95 36.35
N ASP A 236 -26.84 -24.12 36.21
CA ASP A 236 -26.09 -24.36 34.98
C ASP A 236 -26.14 -23.22 33.94
N MET A 237 -25.19 -22.29 34.07
CA MET A 237 -25.01 -21.16 33.16
C MET A 237 -24.76 -21.60 31.71
N GLN A 238 -24.15 -22.76 31.51
CA GLN A 238 -23.83 -23.24 30.17
C GLN A 238 -25.08 -23.79 29.48
N ALA A 239 -25.88 -24.60 30.19
CA ALA A 239 -27.17 -25.06 29.70
C ALA A 239 -28.16 -23.92 29.43
N LEU A 240 -28.16 -22.88 30.28
CA LEU A 240 -28.96 -21.67 30.07
C LEU A 240 -28.53 -20.90 28.82
N MET A 241 -27.23 -20.70 28.61
CA MET A 241 -26.71 -20.06 27.40
C MET A 241 -27.05 -20.86 26.14
N ASP A 242 -26.92 -22.18 26.17
CA ASP A 242 -27.30 -23.05 25.04
C ASP A 242 -28.81 -22.99 24.74
N ARG A 243 -29.64 -22.78 25.75
CA ARG A 243 -31.08 -22.56 25.57
C ARG A 243 -31.36 -21.19 24.94
N ILE A 244 -30.75 -20.13 25.46
CA ILE A 244 -30.87 -18.77 24.91
C ILE A 244 -30.47 -18.75 23.44
N ILE A 245 -29.33 -19.34 23.10
CA ILE A 245 -28.82 -19.37 21.72
C ILE A 245 -29.85 -20.01 20.78
N ARG A 246 -30.45 -21.13 21.18
CA ARG A 246 -31.47 -21.84 20.39
C ARG A 246 -32.79 -21.08 20.28
N GLU A 247 -33.26 -20.51 21.39
CA GLU A 247 -34.53 -19.76 21.41
C GLU A 247 -34.44 -18.47 20.59
N GLN A 248 -33.26 -17.85 20.51
CA GLN A 248 -33.02 -16.62 19.76
C GLN A 248 -32.51 -16.85 18.32
N GLY A 249 -32.22 -18.09 17.92
CA GLY A 249 -31.67 -18.40 16.60
C GLY A 249 -30.24 -17.87 16.39
N TRP A 250 -29.44 -17.80 17.46
CA TRP A 250 -28.10 -17.22 17.45
C TRP A 250 -26.99 -18.22 17.07
N GLU A 251 -27.32 -19.43 16.60
CA GLU A 251 -26.33 -20.47 16.32
C GLU A 251 -25.31 -20.04 15.28
N SER A 252 -25.75 -19.40 14.20
CA SER A 252 -24.88 -18.90 13.13
C SER A 252 -23.96 -17.79 13.63
N TRP A 253 -24.47 -16.90 14.49
CA TRP A 253 -23.70 -15.81 15.08
C TRP A 253 -22.62 -16.33 16.04
N VAL A 254 -22.96 -17.31 16.87
CA VAL A 254 -21.99 -17.97 17.77
C VAL A 254 -20.94 -18.73 16.96
N ALA A 255 -21.35 -19.49 15.95
CA ALA A 255 -20.43 -20.25 15.10
C ALA A 255 -19.43 -19.32 14.39
N ASP A 256 -19.90 -18.17 13.90
CA ASP A 256 -19.06 -17.15 13.26
C ASP A 256 -18.06 -16.51 14.24
N ILE A 257 -18.51 -16.08 15.44
CA ILE A 257 -17.61 -15.53 16.48
C ILE A 257 -16.55 -16.56 16.88
N VAL A 258 -16.94 -17.82 17.11
CA VAL A 258 -16.01 -18.89 17.49
C VAL A 258 -15.04 -19.20 16.35
N GLY A 259 -15.52 -19.27 15.10
CA GLY A 259 -14.69 -19.49 13.92
C GLY A 259 -13.62 -18.41 13.72
N ARG A 260 -13.97 -17.14 13.98
CA ARG A 260 -13.04 -16.01 13.91
C ARG A 260 -12.10 -15.92 15.13
N ARG A 261 -12.60 -16.18 16.34
CA ARG A 261 -11.84 -16.04 17.59
C ARG A 261 -10.93 -17.22 17.88
N ASP A 262 -11.46 -18.43 17.84
CA ASP A 262 -10.75 -19.65 18.22
C ASP A 262 -10.20 -20.36 16.99
N GLY A 263 -10.92 -20.29 15.87
CA GLY A 263 -10.46 -20.76 14.56
C GLY A 263 -9.60 -19.74 13.81
N TYR A 264 -9.68 -19.84 12.48
CA TYR A 264 -8.88 -19.07 11.52
C TYR A 264 -9.76 -18.40 10.45
N ASP A 265 -11.08 -18.29 10.69
CA ASP A 265 -12.02 -17.77 9.69
C ASP A 265 -11.76 -16.30 9.34
N LEU A 266 -11.08 -15.54 10.23
CA LEU A 266 -10.60 -14.19 9.95
C LEU A 266 -9.61 -14.10 8.77
N PHE A 267 -9.01 -15.22 8.36
CA PHE A 267 -8.00 -15.25 7.30
C PHE A 267 -8.41 -16.16 6.15
N ALA A 268 -9.49 -16.91 6.29
CA ALA A 268 -9.91 -17.88 5.29
C ALA A 268 -10.54 -17.18 4.08
N VAL A 269 -9.92 -17.33 2.90
CA VAL A 269 -10.32 -16.59 1.68
C VAL A 269 -11.78 -16.84 1.32
N GLY A 270 -12.23 -18.10 1.39
CA GLY A 270 -13.62 -18.48 1.11
C GLY A 270 -14.63 -18.12 2.20
N LYS A 271 -14.19 -17.55 3.33
CA LYS A 271 -15.07 -16.97 4.36
C LYS A 271 -15.25 -15.46 4.19
N ILE A 272 -14.28 -14.81 3.58
CA ILE A 272 -14.22 -13.35 3.44
C ILE A 272 -14.69 -12.90 2.05
N THR A 273 -14.55 -13.76 1.04
CA THR A 273 -14.78 -13.42 -0.37
C THR A 273 -15.64 -14.46 -1.08
N ASP A 274 -16.23 -14.07 -2.20
CA ASP A 274 -16.97 -14.94 -3.11
C ASP A 274 -16.08 -15.57 -4.21
N LEU A 275 -14.75 -15.56 -4.05
CA LEU A 275 -13.86 -16.20 -5.01
C LEU A 275 -14.16 -17.68 -5.15
N SER A 276 -14.20 -18.16 -6.39
CA SER A 276 -14.31 -19.58 -6.66
C SER A 276 -13.07 -20.31 -6.11
N VAL A 277 -13.24 -21.58 -5.73
CA VAL A 277 -12.10 -22.42 -5.30
C VAL A 277 -11.05 -22.51 -6.41
N SER A 278 -11.47 -22.51 -7.68
CA SER A 278 -10.56 -22.52 -8.84
C SER A 278 -9.70 -21.26 -8.89
N ASP A 279 -10.32 -20.08 -8.82
CA ASP A 279 -9.61 -18.79 -8.84
C ASP A 279 -8.67 -18.65 -7.64
N ALA A 280 -9.13 -19.05 -6.45
CA ALA A 280 -8.31 -19.01 -5.24
C ALA A 280 -7.11 -19.96 -5.33
N LEU A 281 -7.24 -21.12 -5.99
CA LEU A 281 -6.13 -22.06 -6.20
C LEU A 281 -5.09 -21.53 -7.20
N LEU A 282 -5.49 -20.78 -8.23
CA LEU A 282 -4.55 -20.12 -9.15
C LEU A 282 -3.62 -19.14 -8.40
N LEU A 283 -4.13 -18.54 -7.33
CA LEU A 283 -3.44 -17.56 -6.50
C LEU A 283 -2.83 -18.15 -5.23
N ALA A 284 -2.84 -19.48 -5.08
CA ALA A 284 -2.36 -20.15 -3.87
C ALA A 284 -0.97 -20.80 -4.03
N VAL A 285 -0.21 -20.77 -2.94
CA VAL A 285 1.01 -21.55 -2.72
C VAL A 285 0.70 -22.63 -1.69
N ASP A 286 1.06 -23.86 -2.00
CA ASP A 286 0.94 -24.97 -1.09
C ASP A 286 2.01 -24.93 0.02
N ALA A 287 1.63 -25.29 1.24
CA ALA A 287 2.61 -25.52 2.30
C ALA A 287 3.63 -26.59 1.86
N GLY A 288 4.91 -26.22 1.87
CA GLY A 288 6.02 -27.03 1.38
C GLY A 288 6.31 -26.92 -0.13
N GLN A 289 5.60 -26.05 -0.86
CA GLN A 289 5.86 -25.80 -2.29
C GLN A 289 7.09 -24.92 -2.51
N ASP A 290 7.31 -23.90 -1.66
CA ASP A 290 8.38 -22.91 -1.82
C ASP A 290 9.72 -23.37 -1.21
N LYS A 291 10.18 -24.58 -1.58
CA LYS A 291 11.33 -25.23 -0.93
C LYS A 291 12.62 -24.42 -1.08
N GLU A 292 12.79 -23.76 -2.23
CA GLU A 292 13.97 -22.97 -2.52
C GLU A 292 14.16 -21.85 -1.49
N PHE A 293 13.09 -21.29 -0.94
CA PHE A 293 13.16 -20.29 0.13
C PHE A 293 13.96 -20.77 1.36
N LEU A 294 14.01 -22.09 1.64
CA LEU A 294 14.73 -22.67 2.78
C LEU A 294 16.01 -23.48 2.44
N GLU A 295 16.26 -23.78 1.17
CA GLU A 295 17.32 -24.72 0.75
C GLU A 295 18.62 -24.05 0.24
N THR A 296 18.64 -22.73 0.05
CA THR A 296 19.82 -21.99 -0.45
C THR A 296 20.75 -21.47 0.66
N ASP A 297 21.94 -20.96 0.27
CA ASP A 297 22.89 -20.33 1.19
C ASP A 297 22.31 -19.10 1.95
N GLN A 298 21.41 -18.36 1.31
CA GLN A 298 20.65 -17.24 1.90
C GLN A 298 19.21 -17.67 2.26
N LYS A 299 19.05 -18.85 2.88
CA LYS A 299 17.74 -19.38 3.25
C LYS A 299 16.96 -18.45 4.19
N ALA A 300 15.70 -18.18 3.84
CA ALA A 300 14.78 -17.31 4.57
C ALA A 300 15.36 -15.94 4.93
N TRP A 301 16.23 -15.38 4.10
CA TRP A 301 16.61 -13.98 4.24
C TRP A 301 15.45 -13.08 3.80
N LEU A 302 15.33 -11.89 4.40
CA LEU A 302 14.32 -10.92 3.98
C LEU A 302 14.57 -10.39 2.55
N THR A 303 15.81 -10.51 2.07
CA THR A 303 16.24 -10.19 0.71
C THR A 303 15.82 -11.23 -0.33
N LYS A 304 15.23 -12.35 0.08
CA LYS A 304 14.83 -13.43 -0.82
C LYS A 304 13.35 -13.31 -1.20
N THR A 305 13.04 -13.52 -2.47
CA THR A 305 11.65 -13.57 -2.95
C THR A 305 10.98 -14.87 -2.52
N SER A 306 9.77 -14.78 -1.94
CA SER A 306 8.91 -15.96 -1.74
C SER A 306 7.91 -16.08 -2.89
N LEU A 307 7.49 -17.30 -3.22
CA LEU A 307 6.40 -17.55 -4.16
C LEU A 307 5.08 -16.85 -3.77
N LEU A 308 4.92 -16.53 -2.48
CA LEU A 308 3.77 -15.77 -1.97
C LEU A 308 3.73 -14.32 -2.41
N ASN A 309 4.82 -13.77 -2.96
CA ASN A 309 4.79 -12.45 -3.60
C ASN A 309 3.91 -12.44 -4.85
N ASP A 310 3.80 -13.59 -5.53
CA ASP A 310 3.08 -13.73 -6.80
C ASP A 310 1.73 -14.40 -6.63
N ARG A 311 1.64 -15.26 -5.61
CA ARG A 311 0.48 -16.05 -5.27
C ARG A 311 0.15 -15.79 -3.80
N PRO A 312 -0.68 -14.78 -3.49
CA PRO A 312 -0.79 -14.23 -2.15
C PRO A 312 -1.43 -15.17 -1.12
N PHE A 313 -1.97 -16.32 -1.53
CA PHE A 313 -2.70 -17.21 -0.64
C PHE A 313 -1.87 -18.41 -0.20
N LEU A 314 -1.92 -18.74 1.08
CA LEU A 314 -1.33 -19.95 1.62
C LEU A 314 -2.40 -21.06 1.69
N ARG A 315 -2.18 -22.17 0.99
CA ARG A 315 -2.99 -23.38 1.13
C ARG A 315 -2.34 -24.34 2.12
N ILE A 316 -3.02 -24.57 3.24
CA ILE A 316 -2.58 -25.48 4.29
C ILE A 316 -3.78 -26.15 4.94
N PHE A 317 -3.65 -27.44 5.26
CA PHE A 317 -4.73 -28.27 5.83
C PHE A 317 -6.04 -28.22 5.03
N ASN A 318 -5.94 -28.14 3.70
CA ASN A 318 -7.06 -28.06 2.76
C ASN A 318 -7.89 -26.76 2.84
N THR A 319 -7.37 -25.71 3.46
CA THR A 319 -7.97 -24.37 3.49
C THR A 319 -7.00 -23.36 2.87
N ILE A 320 -7.55 -22.34 2.21
CA ILE A 320 -6.81 -21.26 1.56
C ILE A 320 -6.93 -20.01 2.44
N PHE A 321 -5.79 -19.45 2.85
CA PHE A 321 -5.72 -18.30 3.75
C PHE A 321 -4.99 -17.12 3.11
N CYS A 322 -5.33 -15.91 3.55
CA CYS A 322 -4.62 -14.68 3.27
C CYS A 322 -4.34 -13.97 4.61
N PHE A 323 -3.07 -13.97 5.06
CA PHE A 323 -2.68 -13.35 6.33
C PHE A 323 -2.16 -11.91 6.15
N ASP A 324 -1.51 -11.62 5.03
CA ASP A 324 -0.88 -10.32 4.69
C ASP A 324 -1.74 -9.49 3.72
N GLY A 325 -3.07 -9.55 3.92
CA GLY A 325 -4.05 -8.89 3.05
C GLY A 325 -3.96 -7.36 3.02
N ASP A 326 -3.33 -6.74 4.01
CA ASP A 326 -3.09 -5.29 4.08
C ASP A 326 -2.18 -4.77 2.96
N THR A 327 -1.33 -5.62 2.39
CA THR A 327 -0.40 -5.29 1.27
C THR A 327 -0.89 -5.80 -0.09
N LEU A 328 -2.10 -6.38 -0.14
CA LEU A 328 -2.58 -7.10 -1.31
C LEU A 328 -2.86 -6.17 -2.49
N LEU A 329 -3.41 -4.98 -2.25
CA LEU A 329 -3.76 -4.03 -3.30
C LEU A 329 -2.50 -3.45 -3.98
N ASP A 330 -1.43 -3.17 -3.22
CA ASP A 330 -0.18 -2.66 -3.79
C ASP A 330 0.45 -3.64 -4.79
N ARG A 331 0.29 -4.95 -4.55
CA ARG A 331 0.82 -6.03 -5.39
C ARG A 331 -0.17 -6.56 -6.44
N ALA A 332 -1.44 -6.11 -6.39
CA ALA A 332 -2.54 -6.74 -7.14
C ALA A 332 -2.31 -6.78 -8.65
N TYR A 333 -1.77 -5.70 -9.24
CA TYR A 333 -1.44 -5.64 -10.66
C TYR A 333 -0.50 -6.80 -11.05
N TRP A 334 0.58 -6.97 -10.29
CA TRP A 334 1.62 -7.97 -10.56
C TRP A 334 1.17 -9.39 -10.28
N ILE A 335 0.40 -9.60 -9.21
CA ILE A 335 -0.24 -10.88 -8.90
C ILE A 335 -1.11 -11.34 -10.08
N ILE A 336 -1.98 -10.45 -10.58
CA ILE A 336 -2.88 -10.77 -11.70
C ILE A 336 -2.08 -10.99 -12.99
N ARG A 337 -1.13 -10.09 -13.31
CA ARG A 337 -0.25 -10.24 -14.49
C ARG A 337 0.47 -11.57 -14.47
N ARG A 338 1.16 -11.92 -13.38
CA ARG A 338 1.94 -13.17 -13.26
C ARG A 338 1.04 -14.39 -13.38
N ALA A 339 -0.13 -14.39 -12.76
CA ALA A 339 -1.09 -15.49 -12.88
C ALA A 339 -1.63 -15.66 -14.31
N VAL A 340 -1.91 -14.57 -15.02
CA VAL A 340 -2.37 -14.61 -16.42
C VAL A 340 -1.25 -15.09 -17.35
N CYS A 341 -0.04 -14.53 -17.23
CA CYS A 341 1.10 -14.88 -18.06
C CYS A 341 1.59 -16.32 -17.82
N ALA A 342 1.41 -16.87 -16.61
CA ALA A 342 1.77 -18.25 -16.30
C ALA A 342 0.95 -19.29 -17.08
N LYS A 343 -0.18 -18.91 -17.69
CA LYS A 343 -1.04 -19.83 -18.45
C LYS A 343 -0.37 -20.35 -19.73
N SER A 344 0.31 -19.49 -20.48
CA SER A 344 1.16 -19.87 -21.62
C SER A 344 1.97 -18.67 -22.12
N GLU A 345 3.01 -18.96 -22.91
CA GLU A 345 3.82 -17.95 -23.60
C GLU A 345 2.98 -17.01 -24.50
N GLU A 346 1.88 -17.51 -25.08
CA GLU A 346 0.95 -16.69 -25.86
C GLU A 346 0.26 -15.60 -25.02
N PHE A 347 -0.14 -15.93 -23.79
CA PHE A 347 -0.73 -14.94 -22.87
C PHE A 347 0.29 -13.88 -22.49
N GLU A 348 1.55 -14.26 -22.26
CA GLU A 348 2.63 -13.33 -21.96
C GLU A 348 2.88 -12.35 -23.12
N ILE A 349 2.95 -12.85 -24.36
CA ILE A 349 3.12 -12.01 -25.56
C ILE A 349 1.94 -11.03 -25.71
N ARG A 350 0.70 -11.52 -25.57
CA ARG A 350 -0.51 -10.69 -25.66
C ARG A 350 -0.55 -9.63 -24.56
N TRP A 351 -0.16 -9.97 -23.32
CA TRP A 351 -0.07 -9.03 -22.21
C TRP A 351 0.96 -7.95 -22.50
N LYS A 352 2.21 -8.33 -22.84
CA LYS A 352 3.30 -7.39 -23.14
C LYS A 352 2.94 -6.42 -24.27
N ALA A 353 2.24 -6.88 -25.31
CA ALA A 353 1.78 -6.03 -26.40
C ALA A 353 0.79 -4.94 -25.94
N ILE A 354 -0.14 -5.28 -25.04
CA ILE A 354 -1.08 -4.30 -24.46
C ILE A 354 -0.32 -3.37 -23.51
N GLU A 355 0.56 -3.91 -22.67
CA GLU A 355 1.33 -3.17 -21.67
C GLU A 355 2.21 -2.08 -22.31
N GLN A 356 2.95 -2.41 -23.38
CA GLN A 356 3.76 -1.46 -24.15
C GLN A 356 2.95 -0.28 -24.72
N GLU A 357 1.69 -0.51 -25.09
CA GLU A 357 0.83 0.55 -25.61
C GLU A 357 0.16 1.35 -24.48
N LYS A 358 -0.29 0.68 -23.41
CA LYS A 358 -1.23 1.26 -22.45
C LYS A 358 -0.59 1.86 -21.20
N GLN A 359 0.63 1.45 -20.83
CA GLN A 359 1.30 1.97 -19.61
C GLN A 359 1.44 3.50 -19.62
N SER A 360 1.85 4.09 -20.75
CA SER A 360 1.91 5.56 -20.89
C SER A 360 0.56 6.17 -21.26
N LEU A 361 -0.25 5.48 -22.08
CA LEU A 361 -1.52 6.05 -22.54
C LEU A 361 -2.56 6.23 -21.44
N VAL A 362 -2.69 5.30 -20.49
CA VAL A 362 -3.72 5.38 -19.45
C VAL A 362 -3.58 6.66 -18.60
N PRO A 363 -2.41 7.01 -18.03
CA PRO A 363 -2.22 8.30 -17.36
C PRO A 363 -2.51 9.49 -18.27
N ILE A 364 -2.07 9.46 -19.53
CA ILE A 364 -2.28 10.55 -20.51
C ILE A 364 -3.79 10.78 -20.75
N THR A 365 -4.61 9.73 -20.73
CA THR A 365 -6.06 9.89 -20.98
C THR A 365 -6.75 10.75 -19.93
N PHE A 366 -6.34 10.69 -18.66
CA PHE A 366 -6.86 11.57 -17.61
C PHE A 366 -6.62 13.04 -17.93
N PHE A 367 -5.40 13.38 -18.38
CA PHE A 367 -5.07 14.74 -18.78
C PHE A 367 -5.78 15.16 -20.07
N SER A 368 -5.94 14.27 -21.05
CA SER A 368 -6.70 14.60 -22.26
C SER A 368 -8.17 14.92 -21.96
N SER A 369 -8.76 14.25 -20.97
CA SER A 369 -10.12 14.55 -20.51
C SER A 369 -10.16 15.85 -19.69
N MET A 370 -9.18 16.06 -18.81
CA MET A 370 -9.10 17.23 -17.94
C MET A 370 -8.78 18.53 -18.71
N LEU A 371 -7.90 18.46 -19.71
CA LEU A 371 -7.35 19.58 -20.48
C LEU A 371 -7.92 19.64 -21.90
N GLY A 372 -9.14 19.13 -22.14
CA GLY A 372 -9.71 18.94 -23.48
C GLY A 372 -9.83 20.17 -24.39
N THR A 373 -9.44 21.37 -23.93
CA THR A 373 -9.30 22.59 -24.73
C THR A 373 -7.90 22.81 -25.30
N MET A 374 -6.90 22.06 -24.84
CA MET A 374 -5.51 22.14 -25.30
C MET A 374 -5.22 21.06 -26.35
N ASP A 375 -4.40 21.41 -27.34
CA ASP A 375 -3.85 20.42 -28.27
C ASP A 375 -2.76 19.61 -27.54
N TYR A 376 -2.53 18.36 -27.95
CA TYR A 376 -1.46 17.55 -27.36
C TYR A 376 -0.66 16.79 -28.42
N THR A 377 0.65 16.71 -28.19
CA THR A 377 1.59 15.93 -29.00
C THR A 377 2.26 14.89 -28.12
N LYS A 378 2.21 13.62 -28.52
CA LYS A 378 2.87 12.51 -27.82
C LYS A 378 4.30 12.34 -28.32
N LYS A 379 5.18 11.85 -27.45
CA LYS A 379 6.59 11.55 -27.75
C LYS A 379 7.32 12.72 -28.41
N VAL A 380 7.31 13.87 -27.74
CA VAL A 380 7.98 15.09 -28.22
C VAL A 380 9.48 14.94 -28.02
N ALA A 381 10.25 14.96 -29.10
CA ALA A 381 11.71 14.83 -29.02
C ALA A 381 12.34 16.01 -28.25
N HIS A 382 13.25 15.70 -27.34
CA HIS A 382 13.99 16.67 -26.55
C HIS A 382 15.41 16.14 -26.29
N GLY A 383 16.41 16.68 -27.00
CA GLY A 383 17.76 16.13 -26.99
C GLY A 383 17.81 14.72 -27.61
N ASP A 384 18.47 13.78 -26.91
CA ASP A 384 18.54 12.37 -27.30
C ASP A 384 17.37 11.53 -26.75
N ASP A 385 16.43 12.15 -26.05
CA ASP A 385 15.28 11.50 -25.40
C ASP A 385 13.95 12.18 -25.77
N TYR A 386 12.84 11.84 -25.10
CA TYR A 386 11.51 12.37 -25.39
C TYR A 386 10.69 12.67 -24.13
N ILE A 387 9.80 13.66 -24.29
CA ILE A 387 8.72 13.94 -23.35
C ILE A 387 7.49 13.10 -23.76
N ASP A 388 6.89 12.38 -22.82
CA ASP A 388 5.77 11.47 -23.09
C ASP A 388 4.60 12.17 -23.78
N VAL A 389 4.19 13.34 -23.25
CA VAL A 389 3.23 14.21 -23.92
C VAL A 389 3.43 15.67 -23.52
N VAL A 390 3.23 16.58 -24.48
CA VAL A 390 3.12 18.02 -24.24
C VAL A 390 1.72 18.47 -24.63
N PHE A 391 1.03 19.10 -23.68
CA PHE A 391 -0.22 19.83 -23.92
C PHE A 391 0.09 21.30 -24.16
N GLU A 392 -0.46 21.90 -25.20
CA GLU A 392 -0.24 23.31 -25.52
C GLU A 392 -1.50 24.01 -26.06
N ASP A 393 -1.60 25.31 -25.78
CA ASP A 393 -2.51 26.25 -26.43
C ASP A 393 -1.75 27.53 -26.84
N ALA A 394 -2.46 28.59 -27.22
CA ALA A 394 -1.83 29.85 -27.65
C ALA A 394 -0.95 30.52 -26.57
N GLU A 395 -1.18 30.23 -25.28
CA GLU A 395 -0.54 30.91 -24.16
C GLU A 395 0.27 29.97 -23.25
N ARG A 396 -0.03 28.67 -23.24
CA ARG A 396 0.41 27.74 -22.18
C ARG A 396 0.98 26.45 -22.74
N LYS A 397 1.91 25.87 -21.98
CA LYS A 397 2.44 24.52 -22.21
C LYS A 397 2.50 23.75 -20.89
N LEU A 398 2.24 22.46 -20.95
CA LEU A 398 2.38 21.52 -19.85
C LEU A 398 3.03 20.24 -20.36
N ALA A 399 4.17 19.86 -19.80
CA ALA A 399 4.79 18.56 -20.06
C ALA A 399 4.25 17.51 -19.08
N ILE A 400 4.09 16.28 -19.55
CA ILE A 400 3.84 15.13 -18.68
C ILE A 400 4.88 14.08 -18.99
N GLN A 401 5.49 13.52 -17.95
CA GLN A 401 6.46 12.43 -18.03
C GLN A 401 6.03 11.26 -17.18
N ILE A 402 6.25 10.04 -17.69
CA ILE A 402 5.91 8.78 -17.05
C ILE A 402 7.18 7.91 -17.07
N PRO A 403 8.19 8.21 -16.22
CA PRO A 403 9.55 7.69 -16.36
C PRO A 403 9.62 6.16 -16.44
N ALA A 404 8.89 5.48 -15.56
CA ALA A 404 8.90 4.03 -15.46
C ALA A 404 8.30 3.32 -16.70
N SER A 405 7.62 4.05 -17.60
CA SER A 405 7.10 3.49 -18.85
C SER A 405 8.12 3.41 -20.00
N HIS A 406 9.27 4.09 -19.88
CA HIS A 406 10.27 4.17 -20.96
C HIS A 406 10.99 2.86 -21.23
N MET A 407 11.39 2.18 -20.15
CA MET A 407 12.04 0.86 -20.20
C MET A 407 11.08 -0.30 -19.93
N GLY A 408 9.83 0.01 -19.57
CA GLY A 408 8.88 -0.93 -18.98
C GLY A 408 9.23 -1.21 -17.52
N TYR A 409 8.28 -0.97 -16.63
CA TYR A 409 8.47 -1.21 -15.19
C TYR A 409 8.22 -2.68 -14.85
N GLU A 410 9.09 -3.30 -14.05
CA GLU A 410 8.86 -4.61 -13.40
C GLU A 410 9.46 -4.59 -11.97
N PRO A 411 8.76 -5.11 -10.94
CA PRO A 411 9.24 -5.10 -9.56
C PRO A 411 10.26 -6.22 -9.33
N PHE A 412 11.45 -6.07 -9.92
CA PHE A 412 12.58 -6.97 -9.75
C PHE A 412 13.07 -6.99 -8.30
N ASN A 413 13.59 -8.14 -7.84
CA ASN A 413 14.25 -8.20 -6.54
C ASN A 413 15.69 -7.66 -6.68
N PRO A 414 16.07 -6.60 -5.95
CA PRO A 414 17.36 -5.95 -6.13
C PRO A 414 18.57 -6.81 -5.72
N PHE A 415 18.34 -7.91 -5.00
CA PHE A 415 19.38 -8.84 -4.57
C PHE A 415 19.49 -10.08 -5.48
N GLU A 416 18.50 -10.34 -6.33
CA GLU A 416 18.44 -11.48 -7.25
C GLU A 416 18.63 -11.01 -8.71
N GLU A 417 18.04 -9.86 -9.08
CA GLU A 417 18.07 -9.21 -10.41
C GLU A 417 18.66 -7.79 -10.32
N THR A 418 19.86 -7.68 -9.74
CA THR A 418 20.51 -6.39 -9.43
C THR A 418 20.75 -5.52 -10.67
N GLN A 419 21.16 -6.11 -11.78
CA GLN A 419 21.48 -5.34 -13.00
C GLN A 419 20.22 -4.76 -13.62
N GLU A 420 19.13 -5.54 -13.62
CA GLU A 420 17.83 -5.15 -14.12
C GLU A 420 17.27 -3.97 -13.33
N VAL A 421 17.41 -3.99 -11.99
CA VAL A 421 17.03 -2.85 -11.13
C VAL A 421 17.87 -1.62 -11.44
N ILE A 422 19.19 -1.75 -11.56
CA ILE A 422 20.07 -0.61 -11.87
C ILE A 422 19.69 0.02 -13.21
N LEU A 423 19.54 -0.80 -14.26
CA LEU A 423 19.15 -0.34 -15.60
C LEU A 423 17.77 0.34 -15.60
N GLN A 424 16.80 -0.19 -14.86
CA GLN A 424 15.49 0.42 -14.73
C GLN A 424 15.56 1.79 -14.05
N LEU A 425 16.31 1.89 -12.94
CA LEU A 425 16.48 3.16 -12.23
C LEU A 425 17.24 4.18 -13.08
N GLU A 426 18.29 3.78 -13.80
CA GLU A 426 19.01 4.65 -14.75
C GLU A 426 18.06 5.20 -15.81
N GLY A 427 17.21 4.34 -16.41
CA GLY A 427 16.20 4.78 -17.37
C GLY A 427 15.16 5.73 -16.78
N GLU A 428 14.70 5.49 -15.54
CA GLU A 428 13.81 6.42 -14.83
C GLU A 428 14.49 7.80 -14.61
N TYR A 429 15.78 7.82 -14.26
CA TYR A 429 16.54 9.06 -14.09
C TYR A 429 16.75 9.82 -15.40
N ASP A 430 17.13 9.12 -16.47
CA ASP A 430 17.35 9.74 -17.77
C ASP A 430 16.06 10.37 -18.30
N ALA A 431 14.92 9.67 -18.17
CA ALA A 431 13.61 10.20 -18.53
C ALA A 431 13.21 11.44 -17.69
N LEU A 432 13.72 11.57 -16.47
CA LEU A 432 13.45 12.73 -15.60
C LEU A 432 14.33 13.94 -15.93
N LYS A 433 15.58 13.74 -16.37
CA LYS A 433 16.51 14.84 -16.72
C LYS A 433 15.96 15.74 -17.82
N VAL A 434 15.17 15.18 -18.73
CA VAL A 434 14.51 15.91 -19.83
C VAL A 434 13.63 17.07 -19.32
N LEU A 435 13.19 17.02 -18.06
CA LEU A 435 12.33 18.05 -17.47
C LEU A 435 13.10 19.22 -16.82
N GLU A 436 14.40 19.08 -16.54
CA GLU A 436 15.17 20.08 -15.78
C GLU A 436 15.31 21.43 -16.53
N ASP A 437 15.36 21.38 -17.86
CA ASP A 437 15.58 22.55 -18.72
C ASP A 437 14.28 23.16 -19.29
N LEU A 438 13.11 22.72 -18.83
CA LEU A 438 11.84 23.18 -19.38
C LEU A 438 11.43 24.55 -18.84
N PRO A 439 11.06 25.52 -19.71
CA PRO A 439 10.66 26.86 -19.28
C PRO A 439 9.19 26.92 -18.80
N TYR A 440 8.53 25.78 -18.65
CA TYR A 440 7.11 25.66 -18.29
C TYR A 440 6.89 24.47 -17.35
N ASN A 441 5.72 24.43 -16.71
CA ASN A 441 5.39 23.43 -15.70
C ASN A 441 5.36 22.01 -16.29
N SER A 442 5.72 21.04 -15.46
CA SER A 442 5.70 19.62 -15.78
C SER A 442 4.99 18.81 -14.71
N VAL A 443 4.40 17.69 -15.12
CA VAL A 443 3.84 16.69 -14.21
C VAL A 443 4.56 15.36 -14.40
N VAL A 444 5.05 14.77 -13.32
CA VAL A 444 5.60 13.42 -13.31
C VAL A 444 4.59 12.47 -12.69
N ILE A 445 4.25 11.42 -13.42
CA ILE A 445 3.36 10.36 -12.93
C ILE A 445 4.17 9.14 -12.54
N ASP A 446 4.17 8.82 -11.25
CA ASP A 446 4.69 7.57 -10.74
C ASP A 446 3.65 6.45 -10.89
N ILE A 447 3.89 5.53 -11.83
CA ILE A 447 3.06 4.33 -12.07
C ILE A 447 3.58 3.09 -11.33
N THR A 448 4.68 3.21 -10.59
CA THR A 448 5.34 2.07 -9.92
C THR A 448 4.65 1.65 -8.62
N ASN A 449 3.72 2.48 -8.12
CA ASN A 449 3.08 2.33 -6.81
C ASN A 449 4.08 2.30 -5.63
N LYS A 450 5.33 2.76 -5.81
CA LYS A 450 6.34 2.84 -4.73
C LYS A 450 5.87 3.78 -3.62
N ASN A 451 5.25 4.90 -4.00
CA ASN A 451 4.63 5.80 -3.06
C ASN A 451 3.19 6.10 -3.51
N ASN A 452 2.23 5.79 -2.66
CA ASN A 452 0.82 6.03 -2.97
C ASN A 452 0.42 7.51 -2.78
N SER A 453 1.23 8.33 -2.12
CA SER A 453 0.92 9.73 -1.85
C SER A 453 2.15 10.66 -1.87
N TYR A 454 2.23 11.52 -2.88
CA TYR A 454 3.18 12.63 -2.96
C TYR A 454 2.56 13.95 -2.44
N PRO A 455 3.37 14.88 -1.91
CA PRO A 455 2.89 16.22 -1.60
C PRO A 455 2.27 16.91 -2.83
N LEU A 456 1.07 17.46 -2.68
CA LEU A 456 0.37 18.20 -3.73
C LEU A 456 0.89 19.64 -3.80
N GLU A 457 2.15 19.78 -4.21
CA GLU A 457 2.84 21.06 -4.34
C GLU A 457 3.72 21.07 -5.60
N LEU A 458 3.87 22.24 -6.21
CA LEU A 458 4.78 22.44 -7.31
C LEU A 458 6.18 22.78 -6.76
N LYS A 459 7.17 21.93 -7.04
CA LYS A 459 8.58 22.16 -6.67
C LYS A 459 9.40 22.24 -7.94
N GLU A 460 10.15 23.33 -8.12
CA GLU A 460 11.00 23.53 -9.30
C GLU A 460 10.23 23.31 -10.62
N ASN A 461 9.03 23.89 -10.72
CA ASN A 461 8.10 23.73 -11.85
C ASN A 461 7.63 22.29 -12.12
N LYS A 462 7.79 21.38 -11.16
CA LYS A 462 7.41 19.97 -11.28
C LYS A 462 6.40 19.58 -10.20
N LEU A 463 5.29 18.99 -10.63
CA LEU A 463 4.32 18.32 -9.77
C LEU A 463 4.52 16.81 -9.90
N VAL A 464 4.65 16.09 -8.79
CA VAL A 464 4.76 14.63 -8.80
C VAL A 464 3.46 14.05 -8.25
N LEU A 465 2.85 13.12 -8.98
CA LEU A 465 1.65 12.41 -8.56
C LEU A 465 1.87 10.91 -8.68
N SER A 466 1.42 10.15 -7.69
CA SER A 466 1.23 8.71 -7.89
C SER A 466 0.06 8.47 -8.84
N PHE A 467 0.04 7.33 -9.52
CA PHE A 467 -1.11 6.96 -10.34
C PHE A 467 -2.41 6.86 -9.51
N VAL A 468 -2.30 6.44 -8.24
CA VAL A 468 -3.42 6.41 -7.29
C VAL A 468 -3.98 7.82 -7.06
N GLN A 469 -3.11 8.82 -6.83
CA GLN A 469 -3.51 10.22 -6.68
C GLN A 469 -4.12 10.77 -7.97
N LEU A 470 -3.52 10.47 -9.12
CA LEU A 470 -4.06 10.91 -10.40
C LEU A 470 -5.48 10.38 -10.63
N ALA A 471 -5.69 9.07 -10.41
CA ALA A 471 -7.00 8.45 -10.61
C ALA A 471 -8.06 9.01 -9.65
N ASP A 472 -7.69 9.31 -8.41
CA ASP A 472 -8.59 9.90 -7.40
C ASP A 472 -8.94 11.36 -7.72
N LEU A 473 -7.93 12.19 -7.98
CA LEU A 473 -8.11 13.63 -8.22
C LEU A 473 -8.76 13.90 -9.57
N ALA A 474 -8.33 13.21 -10.64
CA ALA A 474 -8.82 13.48 -11.99
C ALA A 474 -10.23 12.94 -12.26
N THR A 475 -10.83 12.19 -11.33
CA THR A 475 -12.22 11.69 -11.45
C THR A 475 -13.23 12.57 -10.72
N THR A 476 -12.78 13.61 -10.01
CA THR A 476 -13.64 14.57 -9.31
C THR A 476 -13.46 15.98 -9.85
N TRP A 477 -14.50 16.80 -9.79
CA TRP A 477 -14.41 18.20 -10.25
C TRP A 477 -13.43 19.01 -9.40
N ASP A 478 -13.50 18.88 -8.08
CA ASP A 478 -12.59 19.57 -7.16
C ASP A 478 -11.13 19.13 -7.34
N GLY A 479 -10.88 17.83 -7.51
CA GLY A 479 -9.52 17.31 -7.74
C GLY A 479 -8.93 17.75 -9.08
N MET A 480 -9.74 17.76 -10.15
CA MET A 480 -9.32 18.34 -11.44
C MET A 480 -9.01 19.83 -11.32
N ALA A 481 -9.81 20.58 -10.57
CA ALA A 481 -9.58 22.00 -10.31
C ALA A 481 -8.26 22.23 -9.56
N GLN A 482 -7.98 21.39 -8.56
CA GLN A 482 -6.75 21.45 -7.78
C GLN A 482 -5.50 21.17 -8.63
N ILE A 483 -5.52 20.12 -9.47
CA ILE A 483 -4.37 19.83 -10.36
C ILE A 483 -4.14 21.00 -11.31
N LYS A 484 -5.21 21.52 -11.93
CA LYS A 484 -5.17 22.67 -12.84
C LYS A 484 -4.57 23.91 -12.19
N ASP A 485 -5.01 24.25 -10.99
CA ASP A 485 -4.50 25.39 -10.21
C ASP A 485 -3.00 25.25 -9.92
N LEU A 486 -2.57 24.07 -9.44
CA LEU A 486 -1.16 23.78 -9.16
C LEU A 486 -0.24 23.92 -10.38
N VAL A 487 -0.72 23.52 -11.56
CA VAL A 487 0.07 23.61 -12.80
C VAL A 487 -0.14 24.93 -13.56
N GLY A 488 -0.88 25.89 -12.98
CA GLY A 488 -1.08 27.22 -13.56
C GLY A 488 -2.03 27.25 -14.77
N ILE A 489 -2.94 26.28 -14.87
CA ILE A 489 -3.97 26.21 -15.91
C ILE A 489 -5.31 26.61 -15.29
N PRO A 490 -6.00 27.66 -15.78
CA PRO A 490 -7.27 28.09 -15.20
C PRO A 490 -8.38 27.05 -15.40
N THR A 491 -9.23 26.91 -14.38
CA THR A 491 -10.33 25.94 -14.35
C THR A 491 -11.48 26.31 -15.29
N PHE A 492 -11.61 27.61 -15.61
CA PHE A 492 -12.51 28.18 -16.61
C PHE A 492 -11.81 29.35 -17.31
N GLY A 493 -12.08 29.53 -18.61
CA GLY A 493 -11.62 30.70 -19.34
C GLY A 493 -11.96 31.96 -18.56
N LYS A 494 -10.96 32.77 -18.24
CA LYS A 494 -11.20 34.16 -17.87
C LYS A 494 -12.01 34.76 -19.02
N GLN A 495 -13.29 35.02 -18.79
CA GLN A 495 -13.94 36.08 -19.55
C GLN A 495 -13.14 37.34 -19.23
N ASP A 496 -12.57 37.93 -20.28
CA ASP A 496 -11.94 39.23 -20.27
C ASP A 496 -12.70 40.21 -19.35
N SER A 497 -12.09 40.56 -18.23
CA SER A 497 -12.26 41.91 -17.70
C SER A 497 -11.02 42.69 -18.13
N LEU A 498 -11.04 43.12 -19.39
CA LEU A 498 -10.34 44.29 -19.86
C LEU A 498 -10.63 45.44 -18.89
N LEU A 499 -9.67 45.83 -18.07
CA LEU A 499 -9.53 47.20 -17.65
C LEU A 499 -8.15 47.64 -18.10
N GLU A 500 -8.21 48.40 -19.19
CA GLU A 500 -7.12 49.09 -19.86
C GLU A 500 -6.21 49.79 -18.84
N GLU A 501 -4.92 49.70 -19.15
CA GLU A 501 -3.90 50.61 -18.64
C GLU A 501 -4.35 52.06 -18.88
N GLU A 502 -4.52 52.84 -17.80
CA GLU A 502 -4.18 54.26 -17.87
C GLU A 502 -3.06 54.57 -16.88
N SER A 503 -2.05 55.19 -17.46
CA SER A 503 -0.74 55.63 -16.98
C SER A 503 -0.72 56.52 -15.72
N PRO A 504 0.45 56.66 -15.05
CA PRO A 504 0.57 57.28 -13.73
C PRO A 504 0.63 58.81 -13.80
N VAL A 505 0.07 59.50 -12.81
CA VAL A 505 0.35 60.92 -12.56
C VAL A 505 0.81 61.13 -11.12
N GLU A 506 2.01 61.71 -11.08
CA GLU A 506 2.85 62.37 -10.09
C GLU A 506 2.30 62.77 -8.70
N GLU A 507 3.18 62.56 -7.72
CA GLU A 507 3.56 63.40 -6.57
C GLU A 507 2.54 64.40 -5.98
N GLU A 508 2.20 64.25 -4.70
CA GLU A 508 2.83 65.05 -3.64
C GLU A 508 2.42 64.58 -2.22
N SER A 509 3.31 64.95 -1.30
CA SER A 509 3.55 64.59 0.09
C SER A 509 2.43 64.97 1.12
N PRO A 510 2.61 64.63 2.42
CA PRO A 510 1.54 64.26 3.35
C PRO A 510 0.91 65.45 4.09
N VAL A 511 -0.28 65.23 4.66
CA VAL A 511 -0.83 66.09 5.72
C VAL A 511 -1.15 65.26 6.95
N GLU A 512 -0.66 65.81 8.06
CA GLU A 512 -0.57 65.33 9.43
C GLU A 512 -1.90 65.13 10.17
N GLU A 513 -1.81 64.23 11.15
CA GLU A 513 -2.33 64.28 12.53
C GLU A 513 -3.83 64.49 12.83
N GLU A 514 -4.34 63.51 13.59
CA GLU A 514 -5.16 63.56 14.82
C GLU A 514 -6.40 64.50 14.86
N SER A 515 -7.55 64.18 15.46
CA SER A 515 -7.82 63.57 16.77
C SER A 515 -9.34 63.23 16.87
N PRO A 516 -9.96 62.88 18.03
CA PRO A 516 -10.82 61.69 18.13
C PRO A 516 -12.24 61.96 18.73
N VAL A 517 -12.93 60.86 19.09
CA VAL A 517 -13.98 60.68 20.13
C VAL A 517 -15.43 61.11 19.82
N GLU A 518 -16.36 60.17 20.08
CA GLU A 518 -17.54 60.25 20.99
C GLU A 518 -18.57 59.19 20.55
N GLU A 519 -18.65 58.05 21.23
CA GLU A 519 -19.45 57.74 22.45
C GLU A 519 -20.97 57.64 22.24
N GLU A 520 -21.46 56.44 22.63
CA GLU A 520 -22.71 56.17 23.37
C GLU A 520 -24.10 56.27 22.67
N SER A 521 -24.65 55.07 22.39
CA SER A 521 -25.95 54.54 22.91
C SER A 521 -27.29 55.23 22.52
N PRO A 522 -28.51 54.63 22.70
CA PRO A 522 -28.93 53.23 22.88
C PRO A 522 -30.16 52.76 22.04
N VAL A 523 -30.39 51.43 22.09
CA VAL A 523 -31.64 50.60 22.09
C VAL A 523 -33.03 51.23 21.83
N GLU A 524 -33.82 50.59 20.94
CA GLU A 524 -35.30 50.37 21.05
C GLU A 524 -35.59 48.92 20.57
N GLU A 525 -35.92 47.98 21.48
CA GLU A 525 -37.27 47.44 21.82
C GLU A 525 -38.09 46.92 20.62
N GLU A 526 -38.17 45.58 20.44
CA GLU A 526 -39.32 44.69 20.79
C GLU A 526 -40.55 44.92 19.90
N SER A 527 -40.93 44.01 18.98
CA SER A 527 -41.79 42.81 19.20
C SER A 527 -42.62 42.57 17.91
N PRO A 528 -43.47 41.52 17.72
CA PRO A 528 -43.54 40.17 18.28
C PRO A 528 -43.72 39.04 17.21
N VAL A 529 -43.86 37.82 17.75
CA VAL A 529 -44.11 36.46 17.24
C VAL A 529 -45.44 36.26 16.47
N GLU A 530 -45.45 35.35 15.47
CA GLU A 530 -46.56 34.43 15.11
C GLU A 530 -45.93 33.07 14.74
N GLU A 531 -45.89 32.07 15.64
CA GLU A 531 -46.83 30.95 15.85
C GLU A 531 -47.15 30.04 14.62
N GLU A 532 -46.48 28.88 14.62
CA GLU A 532 -46.99 27.50 14.49
C GLU A 532 -48.21 27.19 13.58
N SER A 533 -48.08 26.34 12.56
CA SER A 533 -48.28 24.85 12.55
C SER A 533 -49.22 24.47 11.38
N PRO A 534 -49.55 23.19 11.04
CA PRO A 534 -49.01 21.88 11.43
C PRO A 534 -48.72 20.93 10.22
N VAL A 535 -48.23 19.74 10.58
CA VAL A 535 -48.08 18.49 9.80
C VAL A 535 -49.40 17.69 9.77
N GLU A 536 -49.76 17.09 8.63
CA GLU A 536 -50.47 15.78 8.41
C GLU A 536 -50.22 15.42 6.92
N GLU A 537 -49.96 14.20 6.44
CA GLU A 537 -50.22 12.79 6.81
C GLU A 537 -49.05 11.89 6.38
#